data_AF-A0A402BVG1-F1
#
_entry.id   AF-A0A402BVG1-F1
#
_cell.length_a   1.000
_cell.length_b   1.000
_cell.length_c   1.000
_cell.angle_alpha   90.00
_cell.angle_beta   90.00
_cell.angle_gamma   90.00
#
_symmetry.space_group_name_H-M   'P 1'
#
loop_
_entity.id
_entity.type
_entity.pdbx_description
1 polymer ?
#
loop_
_entity_poly.entity_id
_entity_poly.type
_entity_poly.pdbx_seq_one_letter_code
_entity_poly.pdbx_strand_id
1 'polypeptide(L)'
;MNSQRILFVGGLLLFLSSLAYGVFYDGYLAVENHRAVIYNLDMALNMAAKGDLTMASAFANEFGLESQTHDIQSRISLHLALAGAMATTPLWILPKLDISERLKRVLALLIIFGGAVLAAGDFMQALGLVKYGFYTVLAGYTWMALGLLGYFFYGLLTMWLNQEPRTKKRGG
;
A
#
# COMPACT_ATOMS: atom_id res chain seq x y z
N MET A 1 18.59 -16.90 0.41
CA MET A 1 18.19 -15.65 -0.28
C MET A 1 18.59 -14.45 0.58
N ASN A 2 19.37 -13.49 0.07
CA ASN A 2 19.84 -12.31 0.82
C ASN A 2 18.70 -11.29 1.00
N SER A 3 18.63 -10.62 2.15
CA SER A 3 17.68 -9.54 2.49
C SER A 3 17.60 -8.45 1.42
N GLN A 4 18.74 -8.06 0.82
CA GLN A 4 18.77 -7.11 -0.30
C GLN A 4 17.99 -7.62 -1.52
N ARG A 5 18.09 -8.91 -1.83
CA ARG A 5 17.33 -9.51 -2.95
C ARG A 5 15.85 -9.56 -2.64
N ILE A 6 15.46 -9.81 -1.39
CA ILE A 6 14.04 -9.79 -0.98
C ILE A 6 13.45 -8.41 -1.20
N LEU A 7 14.12 -7.37 -0.71
CA LEU A 7 13.67 -5.98 -0.88
C LEU A 7 13.64 -5.56 -2.34
N PHE A 8 14.69 -5.87 -3.11
CA PHE A 8 14.76 -5.48 -4.52
C PHE A 8 13.71 -6.21 -5.37
N VAL A 9 13.70 -7.55 -5.32
CA VAL A 9 12.77 -8.35 -6.15
C VAL A 9 11.35 -8.16 -5.67
N GLY A 10 11.10 -8.22 -4.36
CA GLY A 10 9.77 -8.03 -3.78
C GLY A 10 9.24 -6.61 -4.03
N GLY A 11 10.06 -5.58 -3.83
CA GLY A 11 9.68 -4.20 -4.09
C GLY A 11 9.40 -3.94 -5.56
N LEU A 12 10.25 -4.49 -6.46
CA LEU A 12 10.03 -4.41 -7.90
C LEU A 12 8.73 -5.12 -8.30
N LEU A 13 8.46 -6.32 -7.77
CA LEU A 13 7.22 -7.04 -8.05
C LEU A 13 6.00 -6.24 -7.61
N LEU A 14 5.99 -5.69 -6.39
CA LEU A 14 4.89 -4.83 -5.91
C LEU A 14 4.69 -3.61 -6.83
N PHE A 15 5.77 -2.96 -7.24
CA PHE A 15 5.72 -1.83 -8.15
C PHE A 15 5.19 -2.21 -9.54
N LEU A 16 5.66 -3.33 -10.12
CA LEU A 16 5.15 -3.81 -11.40
C LEU A 16 3.68 -4.23 -11.31
N SER A 17 3.27 -4.84 -10.21
CA SER A 17 1.86 -5.15 -9.93
C SER A 17 1.02 -3.87 -9.82
N SER A 18 1.55 -2.79 -9.25
CA SER A 18 0.89 -1.48 -9.25
C SER A 18 0.63 -0.97 -10.66
N LEU A 19 1.64 -1.00 -11.53
CA LEU A 19 1.50 -0.57 -12.92
C LEU A 19 0.50 -1.43 -13.68
N ALA A 20 0.61 -2.76 -13.56
CA ALA A 20 -0.32 -3.69 -14.19
C ALA A 20 -1.76 -3.44 -13.74
N TYR A 21 -1.96 -3.24 -12.43
CA TYR A 21 -3.27 -2.94 -11.88
C TYR A 21 -3.79 -1.57 -12.32
N GLY A 22 -2.95 -0.54 -12.32
CA GLY A 22 -3.31 0.81 -12.75
C GLY A 22 -3.78 0.82 -14.20
N VAL A 23 -3.03 0.17 -15.10
CA VAL A 23 -3.42 0.03 -16.52
C VAL A 23 -4.73 -0.74 -16.66
N PHE A 24 -4.90 -1.83 -15.91
CA PHE A 24 -6.15 -2.59 -15.93
C PHE A 24 -7.34 -1.76 -15.42
N TYR A 25 -7.15 -1.04 -14.32
CA TYR A 25 -8.18 -0.19 -13.74
C TYR A 25 -8.56 0.95 -14.69
N ASP A 26 -7.60 1.72 -15.19
CA ASP A 26 -7.85 2.86 -16.07
C ASP A 26 -8.44 2.42 -17.43
N GLY A 27 -7.96 1.30 -17.97
CA GLY A 27 -8.37 0.81 -19.28
C GLY A 27 -9.75 0.15 -19.30
N TYR A 28 -10.18 -0.43 -18.19
CA TYR A 28 -11.42 -1.22 -18.13
C TYR A 28 -12.38 -0.73 -17.04
N LEU A 29 -11.97 -0.82 -15.77
CA LEU A 29 -12.86 -0.60 -14.63
C LEU A 29 -13.29 0.86 -14.47
N ALA A 30 -12.39 1.81 -14.70
CA ALA A 30 -12.66 3.23 -14.51
C ALA A 30 -13.78 3.73 -15.45
N VAL A 31 -13.79 3.25 -16.69
CA VAL A 31 -14.79 3.64 -17.69
C VAL A 31 -16.17 3.09 -17.31
N GLU A 32 -16.25 1.83 -16.89
CA GLU A 32 -17.50 1.19 -16.46
C GLU A 32 -18.07 1.87 -15.21
N ASN A 33 -17.22 2.08 -14.20
CA ASN A 33 -17.61 2.76 -12.97
C ASN A 33 -18.08 4.20 -13.25
N HIS A 34 -17.39 4.95 -14.11
CA HIS A 34 -17.79 6.33 -14.43
C HIS A 34 -19.18 6.38 -15.07
N ARG A 35 -19.51 5.43 -15.96
CA ARG A 35 -20.84 5.33 -16.56
C ARG A 35 -21.90 4.97 -15.55
N ALA A 36 -21.63 4.01 -14.66
CA ALA A 36 -22.56 3.59 -13.61
C ALA A 36 -22.86 4.74 -12.63
N VAL A 37 -21.82 5.47 -12.21
CA VAL A 37 -21.93 6.63 -11.32
C VAL A 37 -22.79 7.73 -11.96
N ILE A 38 -22.53 8.11 -13.21
CA ILE A 38 -23.34 9.13 -13.91
C ILE A 38 -24.79 8.65 -14.07
N TYR A 39 -24.99 7.41 -14.50
CA TYR A 39 -26.32 6.85 -14.70
C TYR A 39 -27.17 6.91 -13.43
N ASN A 40 -26.61 6.48 -12.29
CA ASN A 40 -27.32 6.48 -11.01
C ASN A 40 -27.63 7.90 -10.53
N LEU A 41 -26.72 8.85 -10.76
CA LEU A 41 -26.96 10.26 -10.43
C LEU A 41 -28.10 10.86 -11.27
N ASP A 42 -28.06 10.66 -12.60
CA ASP A 42 -29.09 11.15 -13.52
C ASP A 42 -30.47 10.55 -13.20
N MET A 43 -30.52 9.25 -12.90
CA MET A 43 -31.75 8.57 -12.52
C MET A 43 -32.28 9.07 -11.17
N ALA A 44 -31.41 9.28 -10.17
CA ALA A 44 -31.82 9.86 -8.89
C ALA A 44 -32.47 11.24 -9.08
N LEU A 45 -31.84 12.11 -9.88
CA LEU A 45 -32.36 13.45 -10.18
C LEU A 45 -33.68 13.39 -10.96
N ASN A 46 -33.79 12.52 -11.96
CA ASN A 46 -35.01 12.35 -12.75
C ASN A 46 -36.19 11.86 -11.91
N MET A 47 -35.95 10.90 -11.00
CA MET A 47 -36.99 10.40 -10.09
C MET A 47 -37.40 11.45 -9.06
N ALA A 48 -36.43 12.21 -8.53
CA ALA A 48 -36.71 13.34 -7.63
C ALA A 48 -37.56 14.41 -8.32
N ALA A 49 -37.25 14.75 -9.58
CA ALA A 49 -38.01 15.71 -10.38
C ALA A 49 -39.46 15.23 -10.65
N LYS A 50 -39.68 13.92 -10.72
CA LYS A 50 -41.01 13.30 -10.83
C LYS A 50 -41.75 13.16 -9.50
N GLY A 51 -41.13 13.53 -8.37
CA GLY A 51 -41.69 13.41 -7.03
C GLY A 51 -41.60 11.99 -6.43
N ASP A 52 -40.96 11.04 -7.12
CA ASP A 52 -40.73 9.69 -6.61
C ASP A 52 -39.44 9.66 -5.77
N LEU A 53 -39.57 10.13 -4.53
CA LEU A 53 -38.44 10.25 -3.59
C LEU A 53 -37.89 8.88 -3.16
N THR A 54 -38.73 7.85 -3.14
CA THR A 54 -38.31 6.49 -2.79
C THR A 54 -37.33 5.96 -3.83
N MET A 55 -37.70 6.03 -5.12
CA MET A 55 -36.81 5.61 -6.20
C MET A 55 -35.57 6.51 -6.31
N ALA A 56 -35.74 7.83 -6.12
CA ALA A 56 -34.62 8.75 -6.09
C ALA A 56 -33.57 8.38 -5.02
N SER A 57 -34.03 8.04 -3.82
CA SER A 57 -33.16 7.64 -2.72
C SER A 57 -32.42 6.32 -2.98
N ALA A 58 -33.07 5.37 -3.67
CA ALA A 58 -32.44 4.11 -4.06
C ALA A 58 -31.27 4.34 -5.02
N PHE A 59 -31.49 5.11 -6.10
CA PHE A 59 -30.44 5.46 -7.05
C PHE A 59 -29.32 6.32 -6.44
N ALA A 60 -29.65 7.23 -5.52
CA ALA A 60 -28.65 8.01 -4.80
C ALA A 60 -27.76 7.13 -3.91
N ASN A 61 -28.32 6.08 -3.31
CA ASN A 61 -27.58 5.12 -2.51
C ASN A 61 -26.66 4.25 -3.39
N GLU A 62 -27.17 3.77 -4.53
CA GLU A 62 -26.35 3.05 -5.52
C GLU A 62 -25.20 3.91 -6.04
N PHE A 63 -25.44 5.20 -6.34
CA PHE A 63 -24.38 6.16 -6.65
C PHE A 63 -23.31 6.21 -5.54
N GLY A 64 -23.72 6.28 -4.28
CA GLY A 64 -22.79 6.32 -3.14
C GLY A 64 -21.93 5.07 -3.04
N LEU A 65 -22.52 3.88 -3.24
CA LEU A 65 -21.81 2.60 -3.22
C LEU A 65 -20.81 2.48 -4.39
N GLU A 66 -21.22 2.86 -5.60
CA GLU A 66 -20.35 2.84 -6.78
C GLU A 66 -19.21 3.85 -6.66
N SER A 67 -19.49 5.06 -6.17
CA SER A 67 -18.46 6.08 -5.91
C SER A 67 -17.44 5.60 -4.87
N GLN A 68 -17.90 4.94 -3.80
CA GLN A 68 -16.99 4.38 -2.79
C GLN A 68 -16.13 3.26 -3.37
N THR A 69 -16.70 2.40 -4.20
CA THR A 69 -15.98 1.32 -4.87
C THR A 69 -14.92 1.87 -5.83
N HIS A 70 -15.26 2.91 -6.60
CA HIS A 70 -14.32 3.63 -7.46
C HIS A 70 -13.11 4.16 -6.65
N ASP A 71 -13.38 4.83 -5.53
CA ASP A 71 -12.32 5.35 -4.65
C ASP A 71 -11.42 4.23 -4.12
N ILE A 72 -12.01 3.13 -3.62
CA ILE A 72 -11.23 1.97 -3.13
C ILE A 72 -10.35 1.39 -4.23
N GLN A 73 -10.91 1.16 -5.41
CA GLN A 73 -10.22 0.55 -6.54
C GLN A 73 -9.00 1.36 -6.98
N SER A 74 -9.11 2.70 -7.00
CA SER A 74 -8.00 3.60 -7.34
C SER A 74 -6.83 3.52 -6.34
N ARG A 75 -7.10 3.16 -5.08
CA ARG A 75 -6.07 3.06 -4.03
C ARG A 75 -5.20 1.81 -4.13
N ILE A 76 -5.68 0.73 -4.76
CA ILE A 76 -4.95 -0.53 -4.86
C ILE A 76 -3.59 -0.34 -5.56
N SER A 77 -3.61 0.33 -6.72
CA SER A 77 -2.37 0.64 -7.47
C SER A 77 -1.46 1.56 -6.65
N LEU A 78 -2.01 2.59 -6.00
CA LEU A 78 -1.27 3.53 -5.19
C LEU A 78 -0.53 2.83 -4.03
N HIS A 79 -1.21 1.94 -3.30
CA HIS A 79 -0.60 1.26 -2.17
C HIS A 79 0.46 0.22 -2.57
N LEU A 80 0.25 -0.48 -3.69
CA LEU A 80 1.28 -1.35 -4.26
C LEU A 80 2.53 -0.55 -4.67
N ALA A 81 2.35 0.61 -5.31
CA ALA A 81 3.45 1.49 -5.68
C ALA A 81 4.17 2.03 -4.44
N LEU A 82 3.42 2.49 -3.43
CA LEU A 82 3.96 2.98 -2.18
C LEU A 82 4.80 1.90 -1.48
N ALA A 83 4.30 0.67 -1.41
CA ALA A 83 5.03 -0.44 -0.80
C ALA A 83 6.29 -0.82 -1.57
N GLY A 84 6.21 -0.86 -2.91
CA GLY A 84 7.36 -1.05 -3.78
C GLY A 84 8.43 0.03 -3.58
N ALA A 85 8.01 1.30 -3.52
CA ALA A 85 8.90 2.43 -3.27
C ALA A 85 9.53 2.36 -1.86
N MET A 86 8.75 2.05 -0.83
CA MET A 86 9.24 1.92 0.55
C MET A 86 10.25 0.79 0.72
N ALA A 87 10.19 -0.27 -0.10
CA ALA A 87 11.20 -1.33 -0.09
C ALA A 87 12.58 -0.85 -0.57
N THR A 88 12.67 0.28 -1.29
CA THR A 88 13.94 0.87 -1.73
C THR A 88 14.68 1.57 -0.59
N THR A 89 13.96 2.15 0.38
CA THR A 89 14.53 2.93 1.48
C THR A 89 15.59 2.16 2.26
N PRO A 90 15.33 0.91 2.72
CA PRO A 90 16.32 0.14 3.45
C PRO A 90 17.52 -0.29 2.58
N LEU A 91 17.37 -0.44 1.26
CA LEU A 91 18.46 -0.89 0.37
C LEU A 91 19.69 0.03 0.47
N TRP A 92 19.49 1.32 0.67
CA TRP A 92 20.55 2.32 0.84
C TRP A 92 21.30 2.20 2.18
N ILE A 93 20.63 1.69 3.21
CA ILE A 93 21.13 1.63 4.59
C ILE A 93 21.70 0.24 4.90
N LEU A 94 21.14 -0.82 4.31
CA LEU A 94 21.51 -2.23 4.54
C LEU A 94 23.03 -2.52 4.50
N PRO A 95 23.82 -1.99 3.54
CA PRO A 95 25.26 -2.24 3.47
C PRO A 95 26.04 -1.65 4.65
N LYS A 96 25.48 -0.62 5.30
CA LYS A 96 26.12 0.10 6.42
C LYS A 96 25.73 -0.46 7.78
N LEU A 97 24.73 -1.34 7.84
CA LEU A 97 24.22 -1.92 9.08
C LEU A 97 25.00 -3.18 9.44
N ASP A 98 25.67 -3.15 10.59
CA ASP A 98 26.30 -4.32 11.20
C ASP A 98 25.28 -5.09 12.05
N ILE A 99 24.30 -5.72 11.39
CA ILE A 99 23.26 -6.53 12.02
C ILE A 99 23.17 -7.88 11.33
N SER A 100 22.66 -8.89 12.07
CA SER A 100 22.52 -10.24 11.55
C SER A 100 21.65 -10.27 10.29
N GLU A 101 22.09 -11.04 9.30
CA GLU A 101 21.36 -11.22 8.04
C GLU A 101 19.98 -11.86 8.28
N ARG A 102 19.82 -12.67 9.33
CA ARG A 102 18.52 -13.23 9.73
C ARG A 102 17.52 -12.11 10.05
N LEU A 103 17.94 -11.10 10.81
CA LEU A 103 17.08 -9.98 11.17
C LEU A 103 16.78 -9.09 9.97
N LYS A 104 17.77 -8.79 9.12
CA LYS A 104 17.56 -8.05 7.86
C LYS A 104 16.49 -8.74 7.00
N ARG A 105 16.48 -10.07 6.95
CA ARG A 105 15.45 -10.81 6.20
C ARG A 105 14.06 -10.68 6.81
N VAL A 106 13.95 -10.76 8.14
CA VAL A 106 12.65 -10.59 8.82
C VAL A 106 12.09 -9.19 8.56
N LEU A 107 12.90 -8.14 8.72
CA LEU A 107 12.48 -6.76 8.45
C LEU A 107 12.12 -6.56 6.97
N ALA A 108 12.89 -7.13 6.04
CA ALA A 108 12.56 -7.10 4.61
C ALA A 108 11.20 -7.77 4.32
N LEU A 109 10.96 -8.94 4.91
CA LEU A 109 9.70 -9.67 4.74
C LEU A 109 8.53 -8.90 5.34
N LEU A 110 8.70 -8.22 6.49
CA LEU A 110 7.65 -7.37 7.05
C LEU A 110 7.21 -6.27 6.09
N ILE A 111 8.16 -5.63 5.39
CA ILE A 111 7.86 -4.59 4.40
C ILE A 111 7.13 -5.18 3.19
N ILE A 112 7.70 -6.23 2.57
CA ILE A 112 7.13 -6.81 1.36
C ILE A 112 5.76 -7.44 1.63
N PHE A 113 5.64 -8.22 2.70
CA PHE A 113 4.38 -8.86 3.08
C PHE A 113 3.35 -7.82 3.51
N GLY A 114 3.76 -6.80 4.29
CA GLY A 114 2.89 -5.70 4.66
C GLY A 114 2.29 -4.99 3.45
N GLY A 115 3.11 -4.73 2.41
CA GLY A 115 2.63 -4.16 1.14
C GLY A 115 1.62 -5.03 0.40
N ALA A 116 1.86 -6.35 0.34
CA ALA A 116 0.93 -7.29 -0.27
C ALA A 116 -0.39 -7.39 0.51
N VAL A 117 -0.32 -7.43 1.85
CA VAL A 117 -1.49 -7.44 2.74
C VAL A 117 -2.30 -6.17 2.57
N LEU A 118 -1.63 -5.02 2.44
CA LEU A 118 -2.27 -3.73 2.24
C LEU A 118 -3.14 -3.75 0.96
N ALA A 119 -2.54 -4.12 -0.17
CA ALA A 119 -3.25 -4.23 -1.44
C ALA A 119 -4.37 -5.28 -1.43
N ALA A 120 -4.16 -6.42 -0.75
CA ALA A 120 -5.19 -7.44 -0.57
C ALA A 120 -6.37 -6.89 0.25
N GLY A 121 -6.11 -6.04 1.24
CA GLY A 121 -7.15 -5.39 2.03
C GLY A 121 -8.02 -4.47 1.18
N ASP A 122 -7.44 -3.65 0.31
CA ASP A 122 -8.22 -2.82 -0.62
C ASP A 122 -9.01 -3.66 -1.63
N PHE A 123 -8.42 -4.75 -2.14
CA PHE A 123 -9.13 -5.68 -3.00
C PHE A 123 -10.34 -6.30 -2.30
N MET A 124 -10.21 -6.69 -1.03
CA MET A 124 -11.35 -7.16 -0.23
C MET A 124 -12.43 -6.09 -0.05
N GLN A 125 -12.04 -4.83 0.20
CA GLN A 125 -13.00 -3.72 0.29
C GLN A 125 -13.74 -3.54 -1.03
N ALA A 126 -13.05 -3.65 -2.16
CA ALA A 126 -13.64 -3.54 -3.49
C ALA A 126 -14.61 -4.67 -3.83
N LEU A 127 -14.46 -5.85 -3.21
CA LEU A 127 -15.41 -6.97 -3.30
C LEU A 127 -16.60 -6.86 -2.33
N GLY A 128 -16.76 -5.73 -1.64
CA GLY A 128 -17.84 -5.48 -0.68
C GLY A 128 -17.55 -5.93 0.76
N LEU A 129 -16.37 -6.50 1.05
CA LEU A 129 -15.94 -6.86 2.41
C LEU A 129 -15.32 -5.65 3.15
N VAL A 130 -16.00 -4.49 3.11
CA VAL A 130 -15.45 -3.19 3.51
C VAL A 130 -14.80 -3.21 4.90
N LYS A 131 -15.49 -3.76 5.91
CA LYS A 131 -14.97 -3.79 7.30
C LYS A 131 -13.72 -4.64 7.42
N TYR A 132 -13.73 -5.85 6.87
CA TYR A 132 -12.58 -6.76 6.95
C TYR A 132 -11.39 -6.22 6.16
N GLY A 133 -11.66 -5.73 4.95
CA GLY A 133 -10.62 -5.14 4.12
C GLY A 133 -9.98 -3.92 4.75
N PHE A 134 -10.74 -3.06 5.45
CA PHE A 134 -10.18 -1.93 6.21
C PHE A 134 -9.19 -2.39 7.29
N TYR A 135 -9.54 -3.40 8.10
CA TYR A 135 -8.63 -3.93 9.12
C TYR A 135 -7.39 -4.60 8.49
N THR A 136 -7.56 -5.26 7.34
CA THR A 136 -6.44 -5.84 6.59
C THR A 136 -5.50 -4.74 6.06
N VAL A 137 -6.03 -3.63 5.54
CA VAL A 137 -5.22 -2.46 5.14
C VAL A 137 -4.43 -1.91 6.33
N LEU A 138 -5.08 -1.74 7.48
CA LEU A 138 -4.43 -1.26 8.70
C LEU A 138 -3.31 -2.19 9.18
N ALA A 139 -3.54 -3.51 9.09
CA ALA A 139 -2.51 -4.51 9.33
C ALA A 139 -1.34 -4.34 8.34
N GLY A 140 -1.62 -4.20 7.04
CA GLY A 140 -0.59 -3.95 6.03
C GLY A 140 0.31 -2.76 6.38
N TYR A 141 -0.28 -1.60 6.70
CA TYR A 141 0.47 -0.42 7.17
C TYR A 141 1.30 -0.70 8.42
N THR A 142 0.73 -1.40 9.40
CA THR A 142 1.42 -1.71 10.66
C THR A 142 2.66 -2.58 10.42
N TRP A 143 2.56 -3.60 9.57
CA TRP A 143 3.69 -4.47 9.24
C TRP A 143 4.80 -3.70 8.52
N MET A 144 4.44 -2.86 7.56
CA MET A 144 5.40 -2.01 6.85
C MET A 144 6.08 -1.03 7.80
N ALA A 145 5.32 -0.38 8.68
CA ALA A 145 5.84 0.56 9.66
C ALA A 145 6.82 -0.14 10.62
N LEU A 146 6.49 -1.33 11.12
CA LEU A 146 7.39 -2.13 11.97
C LEU A 146 8.69 -2.49 11.23
N GLY A 147 8.60 -2.90 9.97
CA GLY A 147 9.78 -3.20 9.15
C GLY A 147 10.68 -1.98 8.95
N LEU A 148 10.10 -0.83 8.61
CA LEU A 148 10.82 0.44 8.41
C LEU A 148 11.42 0.99 9.70
N LEU A 149 10.64 1.00 10.79
CA LEU A 149 11.12 1.42 12.11
C LEU A 149 12.26 0.54 12.59
N GLY A 150 12.18 -0.78 12.35
CA GLY A 150 13.28 -1.69 12.62
C GLY A 150 14.57 -1.23 11.93
N TYR A 151 14.54 -1.01 10.62
CA TYR A 151 15.71 -0.51 9.90
C TYR A 151 16.19 0.85 10.38
N PHE A 152 15.26 1.76 10.71
CA PHE A 152 15.57 3.09 11.18
C PHE A 152 16.29 3.07 12.53
N PHE A 153 15.75 2.35 13.53
CA PHE A 153 16.37 2.24 14.85
C PHE A 153 17.74 1.58 14.79
N TYR A 154 17.91 0.53 13.98
CA TYR A 154 19.22 -0.07 13.78
C TYR A 154 20.19 0.87 13.07
N GLY A 155 19.72 1.65 12.10
CA GLY A 155 20.52 2.69 11.45
C GLY A 155 21.04 3.73 12.42
N LEU A 156 20.16 4.25 13.29
CA LEU A 156 20.54 5.19 14.33
C LEU A 156 21.55 4.59 15.32
N LEU A 157 21.31 3.35 15.74
CA LEU A 157 22.17 2.68 16.71
C LEU A 157 23.57 2.40 16.14
N THR A 158 23.68 1.96 14.88
CA THR A 158 24.96 1.78 14.19
C THR A 158 25.67 3.13 13.96
N MET A 159 24.94 4.19 13.65
CA MET A 159 25.52 5.53 13.50
C MET A 159 26.06 6.05 14.84
N TRP A 160 25.31 5.85 15.94
CA TRP A 160 25.71 6.26 17.28
C TRP A 160 26.96 5.50 17.76
N LEU A 161 26.99 4.17 17.60
CA LEU A 161 28.16 3.35 17.96
C LEU A 161 29.43 3.69 17.17
N ASN A 162 29.28 4.06 15.89
CA ASN A 162 30.43 4.41 15.05
C ASN A 162 30.88 5.87 15.18
N GLN A 163 30.25 6.67 16.05
CA GLN A 163 30.72 8.01 16.40
C GLN A 163 31.82 8.02 17.47
N GLU A 164 32.12 6.88 18.10
CA GLU A 164 33.28 6.80 19.00
C GLU A 164 34.57 6.96 18.18
N PRO A 165 35.38 8.00 18.45
CA PRO A 165 36.62 8.20 17.72
C PRO A 165 37.52 6.99 18.01
N ARG A 166 37.84 6.22 16.96
CA ARG A 166 38.94 5.25 16.99
C ARG A 166 40.18 6.00 17.46
N THR A 167 40.49 5.91 18.74
CA THR A 167 41.74 6.42 19.30
C THR A 167 42.84 5.72 18.51
N LYS A 168 43.52 6.50 17.65
CA LYS A 168 44.76 6.08 17.01
C LYS A 168 45.70 5.67 18.13
N LYS A 169 45.76 4.37 18.47
CA LYS A 169 46.97 3.78 19.03
C LYS A 169 48.02 3.86 17.93
N ARG A 170 48.65 5.04 17.86
CA ARG A 170 49.97 5.22 17.29
C ARG A 170 50.87 4.20 17.99
N GLY A 171 51.57 3.41 17.17
CA GLY A 171 52.66 2.59 17.65
C GLY A 171 53.68 3.45 18.39
N GLY A 172 54.23 2.84 19.43
CA GLY A 172 55.38 3.23 20.22
C GLY A 172 55.81 1.99 20.97
#